data_AF-A0A0D3RT03-F1
#
_entry.id   AF-A0A0D3RT03-F1
#
_cell.length_a   1.000
_cell.length_b   1.000
_cell.length_c   1.000
_cell.angle_alpha   90.00
_cell.angle_beta   90.00
_cell.angle_gamma   90.00
#
_symmetry.space_group_name_H-M   'P 1'
#
loop_
_entity.id
_entity.type
_entity.pdbx_description
1 polymer ?
#
loop_
_entity_poly.entity_id
_entity_poly.type
_entity_poly.pdbx_seq_one_letter_code
_entity_poly.pdbx_strand_id
1 'polypeptide(L)'
;MEVKIIDSTNKQIGKRNLPKQFEEEVRLDLIKRALFALQSHKRQPYGSSPEAGKRHSVRISKRRRDYRGSYGLGISRTPRKIMARRGTRMTWTGAFVPFTVGGRRAHPPKVEKIWGEKINKKERRKAIRCAIAATMNIDLVKSKHAIPKDFPFLISQKFEGLDKTKSVKDALKVIGLQNELERVKEKKVRAGRGKIRGRKYKSKKGPLI
;
A
#
# COMPACT_ATOMS: atom_id res chain seq x y z
N MET A 1 29.35 10.40 -17.35
CA MET A 1 28.40 11.04 -18.30
C MET A 1 28.27 12.54 -18.01
N GLU A 2 28.24 13.40 -19.04
CA GLU A 2 28.01 14.86 -18.90
C GLU A 2 26.54 15.21 -19.10
N VAL A 3 26.00 16.09 -18.24
CA VAL A 3 24.61 16.57 -18.31
C VAL A 3 24.57 18.10 -18.34
N LYS A 4 23.67 18.65 -19.14
CA LYS A 4 23.45 20.10 -19.28
C LYS A 4 22.79 20.67 -18.02
N ILE A 5 23.23 21.86 -17.60
CA ILE A 5 22.62 22.65 -16.52
C ILE A 5 21.75 23.72 -17.16
N ILE A 6 20.50 23.79 -16.73
CA ILE A 6 19.47 24.70 -17.23
C ILE A 6 19.04 25.66 -16.12
N ASP A 7 18.80 26.92 -16.47
CA ASP A 7 18.24 27.92 -15.56
C ASP A 7 16.71 27.90 -15.50
N SER A 8 16.13 28.65 -14.57
CA SER A 8 14.66 28.81 -14.43
C SER A 8 13.96 29.32 -15.71
N THR A 9 14.71 29.93 -16.64
CA THR A 9 14.24 30.45 -17.93
C THR A 9 14.50 29.48 -19.11
N ASN A 10 14.86 28.24 -18.84
CA ASN A 10 15.22 27.21 -19.83
C ASN A 10 16.47 27.53 -20.68
N LYS A 11 17.39 28.35 -20.15
CA LYS A 11 18.67 28.67 -20.79
C LYS A 11 19.78 27.76 -20.26
N GLN A 12 20.65 27.27 -21.15
CA GLN A 12 21.79 26.44 -20.77
C GLN A 12 22.90 27.30 -20.17
N ILE A 13 23.29 27.03 -18.92
CA ILE A 13 24.37 27.75 -18.21
C ILE A 13 25.71 27.01 -18.37
N GLY A 14 25.70 25.67 -18.38
CA GLY A 14 26.92 24.88 -18.40
C GLY A 14 26.66 23.38 -18.50
N LYS A 15 27.72 22.59 -18.29
CA LYS A 15 27.66 21.12 -18.21
C LYS A 15 28.34 20.64 -16.92
N ARG A 16 27.89 19.51 -16.38
CA ARG A 16 28.52 18.87 -15.21
C ARG A 16 28.64 17.37 -15.41
N ASN A 17 29.73 16.82 -14.90
CA ASN A 17 29.93 15.38 -14.82
C ASN A 17 29.06 14.77 -13.72
N LEU A 18 28.33 13.71 -14.08
CA LEU A 18 27.57 12.92 -13.12
C LEU A 18 28.51 12.02 -12.30
N PRO A 19 28.15 11.75 -11.04
CA PRO A 19 28.91 10.86 -10.20
C PRO A 19 28.69 9.38 -10.60
N LYS A 20 29.62 8.51 -10.17
CA LYS A 20 29.71 7.08 -10.57
C LYS A 20 28.42 6.27 -10.34
N GLN A 21 27.55 6.70 -9.43
CA GLN A 21 26.31 5.98 -9.10
C GLN A 21 25.29 5.96 -10.26
N PHE A 22 25.39 6.89 -11.21
CA PHE A 22 24.52 6.92 -12.40
C PHE A 22 24.95 5.92 -13.48
N GLU A 23 26.15 5.36 -13.39
CA GLU A 23 26.70 4.39 -14.35
C GLU A 23 26.39 2.94 -13.92
N GLU A 24 25.74 2.73 -12.77
CA GLU A 24 25.38 1.40 -12.30
C GLU A 24 24.28 0.77 -13.17
N GLU A 25 24.34 -0.54 -13.37
CA GLU A 25 23.34 -1.30 -14.12
C GLU A 25 21.94 -1.22 -13.47
N VAL A 26 20.92 -1.04 -14.32
CA VAL A 26 19.51 -0.95 -13.88
C VAL A 26 18.94 -2.33 -13.58
N ARG A 27 19.02 -2.73 -12.31
CA ARG A 27 18.50 -4.00 -11.80
C ARG A 27 17.09 -3.89 -11.21
N LEU A 28 16.08 -4.25 -12.01
CA LEU A 28 14.66 -4.17 -11.63
C LEU A 28 14.26 -5.16 -10.53
N ASP A 29 14.94 -6.31 -10.42
CA ASP A 29 14.74 -7.32 -9.39
C ASP A 29 15.01 -6.77 -7.98
N LEU A 30 16.18 -6.13 -7.79
CA LEU A 30 16.58 -5.52 -6.53
C LEU A 30 15.67 -4.36 -6.14
N ILE A 31 15.29 -3.52 -7.12
CA ILE A 31 14.38 -2.39 -6.90
C ILE A 31 13.00 -2.89 -6.44
N LYS A 32 12.45 -3.92 -7.10
CA LYS A 32 11.14 -4.50 -6.76
C LYS A 32 11.16 -5.11 -5.35
N ARG A 33 12.17 -5.91 -5.03
CA ARG A 33 12.33 -6.52 -3.70
C ARG A 33 12.45 -5.46 -2.60
N ALA A 34 13.27 -4.43 -2.82
CA ALA A 34 13.38 -3.32 -1.88
C ALA A 34 12.06 -2.55 -1.69
N LEU A 35 11.31 -2.34 -2.77
CA LEU A 35 10.00 -1.67 -2.70
C LEU A 35 8.99 -2.49 -1.89
N PHE A 36 8.91 -3.81 -2.10
CA PHE A 36 7.99 -4.67 -1.34
C PHE A 36 8.32 -4.69 0.16
N ALA A 37 9.60 -4.82 0.50
CA ALA A 37 10.04 -4.71 1.88
C ALA A 37 9.66 -3.36 2.50
N LEU A 38 9.91 -2.25 1.82
CA LEU A 38 9.53 -0.91 2.32
C LEU A 38 8.01 -0.71 2.45
N GLN A 39 7.23 -1.26 1.52
CA GLN A 39 5.76 -1.22 1.60
C GLN A 39 5.24 -2.05 2.76
N SER A 40 5.87 -3.20 3.03
CA SER A 40 5.51 -4.07 4.14
C SER A 40 5.68 -3.38 5.50
N HIS A 41 6.73 -2.55 5.66
CA HIS A 41 7.00 -1.79 6.89
C HIS A 41 6.01 -0.66 7.14
N LYS A 42 5.42 -0.08 6.09
CA LYS A 42 4.40 0.98 6.21
C LYS A 42 3.03 0.47 6.62
N ARG A 43 2.84 -0.85 6.73
CA ARG A 43 1.55 -1.46 7.04
C ARG A 43 1.29 -1.43 8.55
N GLN A 44 0.15 -0.88 8.94
CA GLN A 44 -0.30 -0.93 10.34
C GLN A 44 -0.79 -2.35 10.71
N PRO A 45 -0.35 -2.91 11.86
CA PRO A 45 -0.90 -4.15 12.39
C PRO A 45 -2.41 -4.04 12.60
N TYR A 46 -3.14 -5.10 12.23
CA TYR A 46 -4.59 -5.18 12.43
C TYR A 46 -4.95 -6.62 12.78
N GLY A 47 -5.99 -6.78 13.59
CA GLY A 47 -6.50 -8.08 13.98
C GLY A 47 -7.93 -8.01 14.49
N SER A 48 -8.57 -9.17 14.57
CA SER A 48 -9.86 -9.30 15.26
C SER A 48 -9.62 -9.45 16.76
N SER A 49 -10.61 -9.06 17.59
CA SER A 49 -10.55 -9.35 19.03
C SER A 49 -10.40 -10.87 19.27
N PRO A 50 -9.52 -11.31 20.21
CA PRO A 50 -9.29 -12.74 20.48
C PRO A 50 -10.57 -13.53 20.84
N GLU A 51 -11.55 -12.85 21.43
CA GLU A 51 -12.83 -13.40 21.88
C GLU A 51 -13.97 -13.21 20.88
N ALA A 52 -13.71 -12.62 19.71
CA ALA A 52 -14.74 -12.36 18.70
C ALA A 52 -15.47 -13.67 18.32
N GLY A 53 -16.79 -13.69 18.50
CA GLY A 53 -17.64 -14.85 18.23
C GLY A 53 -17.50 -16.02 19.22
N LYS A 54 -16.78 -15.82 20.34
CA LYS A 54 -16.57 -16.84 21.40
C LYS A 54 -17.24 -16.49 22.74
N ARG A 55 -17.79 -15.30 22.91
CA ARG A 55 -18.42 -14.81 24.16
C ARG A 55 -19.77 -15.44 24.51
N HIS A 56 -20.06 -16.62 23.97
CA HIS A 56 -21.31 -17.33 24.22
C HIS A 56 -21.04 -18.57 25.06
N SER A 57 -21.92 -18.87 26.00
CA SER A 57 -21.92 -20.18 26.66
C SER A 57 -22.57 -21.19 25.72
N VAL A 58 -21.75 -22.10 25.20
CA VAL A 58 -22.14 -23.01 24.12
C VAL A 58 -21.93 -24.44 24.59
N ARG A 59 -22.86 -24.94 25.41
CA ARG A 59 -22.82 -26.30 25.96
C ARG A 59 -23.94 -27.15 25.37
N ILE A 60 -23.55 -28.20 24.65
CA ILE A 60 -24.43 -29.28 24.18
C ILE A 60 -23.83 -30.61 24.61
N SER A 61 -24.67 -31.45 25.19
CA SER A 61 -24.29 -32.83 25.47
C SER A 61 -24.32 -33.67 24.19
N LYS A 62 -23.26 -34.46 24.01
CA LYS A 62 -23.18 -35.51 22.98
C LYS A 62 -23.44 -36.89 23.59
N ARG A 63 -23.97 -36.96 24.80
CA ARG A 63 -24.39 -38.20 25.43
C ARG A 63 -25.84 -38.50 25.03
N ARG A 64 -26.14 -39.79 24.81
CA ARG A 64 -27.49 -40.25 24.49
C ARG A 64 -28.40 -40.08 25.71
N ARG A 65 -29.64 -39.64 25.48
CA ARG A 65 -30.66 -39.41 26.55
C ARG A 65 -30.21 -38.47 27.67
N ASP A 66 -29.33 -37.52 27.36
CA ASP A 66 -28.85 -36.52 28.32
C ASP A 66 -29.55 -35.17 28.13
N TYR A 67 -29.64 -34.40 29.21
CA TYR A 67 -30.16 -33.04 29.19
C TYR A 67 -29.27 -32.15 28.32
N ARG A 68 -29.89 -31.28 27.51
CA ARG A 68 -29.19 -30.50 26.45
C ARG A 68 -28.47 -31.38 25.42
N GLY A 69 -29.02 -32.56 25.15
CA GLY A 69 -28.52 -33.48 24.14
C GLY A 69 -28.84 -33.05 22.71
N SER A 70 -28.04 -33.55 21.76
CA SER A 70 -28.32 -33.43 20.31
C SER A 70 -28.96 -34.68 19.69
N TYR A 71 -28.97 -35.80 20.43
CA TYR A 71 -29.51 -37.08 19.95
C TYR A 71 -31.03 -37.12 20.00
N GLY A 72 -31.66 -37.73 18.99
CA GLY A 72 -33.12 -37.95 18.95
C GLY A 72 -33.94 -36.70 18.61
N LEU A 73 -33.29 -35.59 18.24
CA LEU A 73 -33.95 -34.30 17.96
C LEU A 73 -33.88 -33.88 16.47
N GLY A 74 -33.26 -34.69 15.61
CA GLY A 74 -33.11 -34.34 14.18
C GLY A 74 -32.24 -33.11 13.91
N ILE A 75 -31.37 -32.74 14.85
CA ILE A 75 -30.51 -31.55 14.76
C ILE A 75 -29.02 -31.91 14.61
N SER A 76 -28.26 -31.00 14.01
CA SER A 76 -26.80 -31.12 13.94
C SER A 76 -26.13 -31.06 15.33
N ARG A 77 -24.96 -31.70 15.44
CA ARG A 77 -24.10 -31.72 16.65
C ARG A 77 -23.29 -30.43 16.86
N THR A 78 -23.64 -29.36 16.14
CA THR A 78 -22.96 -28.06 16.25
C THR A 78 -23.17 -27.49 17.65
N PRO A 79 -22.15 -26.88 18.28
CA PRO A 79 -22.32 -26.09 19.49
C PRO A 79 -23.43 -25.03 19.33
N ARG A 80 -24.37 -24.95 20.29
CA ARG A 80 -25.47 -23.95 20.29
C ARG A 80 -25.52 -23.17 21.60
N LYS A 81 -25.89 -21.90 21.49
CA LYS A 81 -26.25 -21.06 22.64
C LYS A 81 -27.75 -21.15 22.88
N ILE A 82 -28.14 -21.08 24.14
CA ILE A 82 -29.55 -21.10 24.55
C ILE A 82 -30.09 -19.67 24.44
N MET A 83 -31.18 -19.49 23.70
CA MET A 83 -31.87 -18.21 23.58
C MET A 83 -32.99 -18.11 24.62
N ALA A 84 -33.80 -19.15 24.78
CA ALA A 84 -34.79 -19.24 25.84
C ALA A 84 -34.90 -20.66 26.41
N ARG A 85 -35.27 -20.74 27.69
CA ARG A 85 -35.51 -21.99 28.44
C ARG A 85 -37.01 -22.18 28.74
N ARG A 86 -37.89 -21.82 27.79
CA ARG A 86 -39.34 -21.86 27.99
C ARG A 86 -39.96 -23.03 27.23
N GLY A 87 -40.88 -23.75 27.87
CA GLY A 87 -41.61 -24.88 27.30
C GLY A 87 -40.88 -26.22 27.46
N THR A 88 -41.34 -27.24 26.74
CA THR A 88 -40.81 -28.62 26.78
C THR A 88 -39.44 -28.76 26.10
N ARG A 89 -39.05 -27.79 25.25
CA ARG A 89 -37.77 -27.77 24.53
C ARG A 89 -37.07 -26.42 24.66
N MET A 90 -35.75 -26.43 24.54
CA MET A 90 -34.96 -25.20 24.50
C MET A 90 -34.94 -24.61 23.10
N THR A 91 -35.07 -23.29 22.99
CA THR A 91 -34.76 -22.58 21.74
C THR A 91 -33.26 -22.28 21.73
N TRP A 92 -32.58 -22.76 20.69
CA TRP A 92 -31.13 -22.70 20.61
C TRP A 92 -30.63 -22.43 19.19
N THR A 93 -29.56 -21.65 19.10
CA THR A 93 -28.98 -21.23 17.82
C THR A 93 -27.53 -21.65 17.77
N GLY A 94 -27.08 -22.15 16.62
CA GLY A 94 -25.67 -22.48 16.39
C GLY A 94 -24.78 -21.26 16.69
N ALA A 95 -23.71 -21.49 17.43
CA ALA A 95 -22.78 -20.43 17.84
C ALA A 95 -21.35 -21.00 17.92
N PHE A 96 -20.38 -20.13 18.21
CA PHE A 96 -18.96 -20.46 18.42
C PHE A 96 -18.19 -20.95 17.18
N VAL A 97 -18.84 -21.60 16.21
CA VAL A 97 -18.20 -22.26 15.07
C VAL A 97 -18.23 -21.37 13.81
N PRO A 98 -17.20 -21.39 12.93
CA PRO A 98 -17.09 -20.49 11.79
C PRO A 98 -18.21 -20.50 10.76
N PHE A 99 -18.92 -21.61 10.59
CA PHE A 99 -20.06 -21.68 9.65
C PHE A 99 -21.36 -21.12 10.24
N THR A 100 -21.37 -20.74 11.52
CA THR A 100 -22.55 -20.19 12.19
C THR A 100 -22.57 -18.67 12.15
N VAL A 101 -23.76 -18.07 12.02
CA VAL A 101 -23.93 -16.60 12.09
C VAL A 101 -23.53 -16.12 13.50
N GLY A 102 -22.61 -15.17 13.58
CA GLY A 102 -22.08 -14.67 14.85
C GLY A 102 -21.08 -15.59 15.56
N GLY A 103 -20.67 -16.70 14.93
CA GLY A 103 -19.61 -17.57 15.42
C GLY A 103 -18.20 -16.99 15.20
N ARG A 104 -17.18 -17.66 15.76
CA ARG A 104 -15.78 -17.25 15.58
C ARG A 104 -15.34 -17.47 14.13
N ARG A 105 -14.56 -16.56 13.56
CA ARG A 105 -13.95 -16.78 12.24
C ARG A 105 -12.87 -17.88 12.31
N ALA A 106 -12.73 -18.69 11.26
CA ALA A 106 -11.59 -19.59 11.10
C ALA A 106 -10.35 -18.76 10.74
N HIS A 107 -9.27 -18.91 11.50
CA HIS A 107 -7.99 -18.20 11.31
C HIS A 107 -8.16 -16.68 11.09
N PRO A 108 -8.71 -15.93 12.07
CA PRO A 108 -8.86 -14.49 11.94
C PRO A 108 -7.48 -13.80 11.83
N PRO A 109 -7.42 -12.58 11.27
CA PRO A 109 -6.19 -11.81 11.29
C PRO A 109 -5.75 -11.57 12.73
N LYS A 110 -4.48 -11.85 13.01
CA LYS A 110 -3.85 -11.62 14.32
C LYS A 110 -2.94 -10.40 14.25
N VAL A 111 -2.95 -9.61 15.32
CA VAL A 111 -2.06 -8.46 15.49
C VAL A 111 -0.59 -8.90 15.54
N GLU A 112 -0.34 -10.07 16.13
CA GLU A 112 0.98 -10.71 16.26
C GLU A 112 1.66 -11.06 14.93
N LYS A 113 0.93 -11.01 13.79
CA LYS A 113 1.51 -11.35 12.49
C LYS A 113 2.61 -10.36 12.12
N ILE A 114 3.82 -10.88 11.92
CA ILE A 114 4.95 -10.10 11.40
C ILE A 114 4.70 -9.82 9.93
N TRP A 115 4.43 -8.56 9.60
CA TRP A 115 4.24 -8.10 8.23
C TRP A 115 5.54 -7.62 7.58
N GLY A 116 6.47 -7.11 8.37
CA GLY A 116 7.67 -6.46 7.86
C GLY A 116 8.69 -7.48 7.35
N GLU A 117 9.04 -7.37 6.06
CA GLU A 117 10.11 -8.16 5.46
C GLU A 117 11.47 -7.54 5.77
N LYS A 118 12.44 -8.36 6.20
CA LYS A 118 13.80 -7.88 6.46
C LYS A 118 14.55 -7.67 5.14
N ILE A 119 15.31 -6.58 5.05
CA ILE A 119 16.17 -6.27 3.91
C ILE A 119 17.60 -5.94 4.36
N ASN A 120 18.58 -6.45 3.62
CA ASN A 120 19.98 -6.18 3.90
C ASN A 120 20.34 -4.73 3.61
N LYS A 121 21.18 -4.12 4.46
CA LYS A 121 21.63 -2.72 4.26
C LYS A 121 22.35 -2.53 2.92
N LYS A 122 23.18 -3.49 2.51
CA LYS A 122 23.90 -3.48 1.22
C LYS A 122 22.93 -3.54 0.03
N GLU A 123 21.93 -4.43 0.12
CA GLU A 123 20.89 -4.58 -0.90
C GLU A 123 20.07 -3.29 -1.06
N ARG A 124 19.61 -2.72 0.05
CA ARG A 124 18.88 -1.44 0.05
C ARG A 124 19.68 -0.31 -0.59
N ARG A 125 20.97 -0.18 -0.25
CA ARG A 125 21.87 0.83 -0.84
C ARG A 125 22.08 0.59 -2.34
N LYS A 126 22.21 -0.66 -2.77
CA LYS A 126 22.35 -1.00 -4.20
C LYS A 126 21.06 -0.70 -4.97
N ALA A 127 19.89 -1.05 -4.43
CA ALA A 127 18.60 -0.74 -5.04
C ALA A 127 18.38 0.77 -5.25
N ILE A 128 18.82 1.61 -4.30
CA ILE A 128 18.77 3.07 -4.44
C ILE A 128 19.66 3.53 -5.60
N ARG A 129 20.91 3.04 -5.69
CA ARG A 129 21.82 3.38 -6.80
C ARG A 129 21.25 2.96 -8.15
N CYS A 130 20.74 1.73 -8.28
CA CYS A 130 20.08 1.26 -9.50
C CYS A 130 18.85 2.10 -9.86
N ALA A 131 18.08 2.56 -8.88
CA ALA A 131 16.92 3.42 -9.11
C ALA A 131 17.31 4.83 -9.57
N ILE A 132 18.42 5.37 -9.06
CA ILE A 132 19.01 6.65 -9.50
C ILE A 132 19.55 6.51 -10.92
N ALA A 133 20.27 5.43 -11.24
CA ALA A 133 20.73 5.19 -12.61
C ALA A 133 19.55 5.08 -13.60
N ALA A 134 18.43 4.47 -13.18
CA ALA A 134 17.23 4.36 -14.00
C ALA A 134 16.58 5.71 -14.36
N THR A 135 16.86 6.80 -13.64
CA THR A 135 16.32 8.13 -14.00
C THR A 135 17.02 8.73 -15.21
N MET A 136 18.22 8.25 -15.56
CA MET A 136 18.96 8.70 -16.74
C MET A 136 18.54 7.99 -18.03
N ASN A 137 17.86 6.84 -17.92
CA ASN A 137 17.37 6.11 -19.09
C ASN A 137 16.06 6.74 -19.59
N ILE A 138 16.13 7.36 -20.77
CA ILE A 138 15.01 8.09 -21.39
C ILE A 138 13.80 7.19 -21.63
N ASP A 139 14.00 5.95 -22.09
CA ASP A 139 12.91 5.03 -22.43
C ASP A 139 12.12 4.61 -21.18
N LEU A 140 12.85 4.31 -20.09
CA LEU A 140 12.24 3.96 -18.81
C LEU A 140 11.41 5.11 -18.23
N VAL A 141 11.89 6.35 -18.36
CA VAL A 141 11.15 7.51 -17.87
C VAL A 141 9.96 7.84 -18.78
N LYS A 142 10.11 7.74 -20.11
CA LYS A 142 9.04 8.03 -21.10
C LYS A 142 7.87 7.07 -20.92
N SER A 143 8.14 5.82 -20.55
CA SER A 143 7.09 4.84 -20.24
C SER A 143 6.18 5.26 -19.07
N LYS A 144 6.64 6.14 -18.19
CA LYS A 144 5.94 6.54 -16.95
C LYS A 144 5.55 8.01 -16.88
N HIS A 145 6.22 8.90 -17.59
CA HIS A 145 6.10 10.35 -17.47
C HIS A 145 6.10 11.05 -18.83
N ALA A 146 5.44 12.20 -18.91
CA ALA A 146 5.53 13.08 -20.07
C ALA A 146 6.77 13.97 -19.93
N ILE A 147 7.85 13.60 -20.62
CA ILE A 147 9.15 14.27 -20.49
C ILE A 147 9.30 15.37 -21.56
N PRO A 148 9.97 16.50 -21.25
CA PRO A 148 10.46 17.44 -22.27
C PRO A 148 11.52 16.79 -23.18
N LYS A 149 11.76 17.41 -24.35
CA LYS A 149 12.71 16.91 -25.35
C LYS A 149 14.17 16.94 -24.86
N ASP A 150 14.51 17.89 -23.98
CA ASP A 150 15.88 18.15 -23.53
C ASP A 150 16.33 17.34 -22.30
N PHE A 151 15.56 16.30 -21.93
CA PHE A 151 15.90 15.43 -20.80
C PHE A 151 16.98 14.41 -21.15
N PRO A 152 17.92 14.09 -20.25
CA PRO A 152 18.08 14.56 -18.86
C PRO A 152 18.81 15.90 -18.74
N PHE A 153 18.40 16.73 -17.76
CA PHE A 153 19.04 18.01 -17.43
C PHE A 153 19.14 18.22 -15.92
N LEU A 154 20.04 19.10 -15.49
CA LEU A 154 20.19 19.57 -14.13
C LEU A 154 19.63 20.98 -14.00
N ILE A 155 19.02 21.31 -12.86
CA ILE A 155 18.50 22.65 -12.58
C ILE A 155 19.56 23.44 -11.79
N SER A 156 19.71 24.74 -12.10
CA SER A 156 20.60 25.63 -11.36
C SER A 156 20.18 25.77 -9.88
N GLN A 157 21.15 25.95 -8.99
CA GLN A 157 20.89 26.11 -7.54
C GLN A 157 19.99 27.33 -7.23
N LYS A 158 19.94 28.32 -8.14
CA LYS A 158 19.05 29.49 -8.00
C LYS A 158 17.57 29.10 -7.88
N PHE A 159 17.18 27.92 -8.35
CA PHE A 159 15.81 27.41 -8.22
C PHE A 159 15.40 27.17 -6.76
N GLU A 160 16.36 26.89 -5.86
CA GLU A 160 16.08 26.67 -4.43
C GLU A 160 15.64 27.97 -3.72
N GLY A 161 16.00 29.13 -4.25
CA GLY A 161 15.65 30.45 -3.69
C GLY A 161 14.26 30.97 -4.09
N LEU A 162 13.40 30.13 -4.69
CA LEU A 162 12.05 30.54 -5.08
C LEU A 162 11.06 30.43 -3.92
N ASP A 163 10.63 31.56 -3.36
CA ASP A 163 9.71 31.58 -2.20
C ASP A 163 8.24 31.32 -2.56
N LYS A 164 7.80 31.76 -3.74
CA LYS A 164 6.39 31.73 -4.14
C LYS A 164 6.08 30.49 -4.99
N THR A 165 5.02 29.77 -4.62
CA THR A 165 4.52 28.60 -5.38
C THR A 165 4.14 28.94 -6.83
N LYS A 166 3.65 30.16 -7.07
CA LYS A 166 3.37 30.65 -8.43
C LYS A 166 4.65 30.70 -9.27
N SER A 167 5.73 31.26 -8.73
CA SER A 167 7.03 31.34 -9.41
C SER A 167 7.60 29.96 -9.72
N VAL A 168 7.48 29.00 -8.79
CA VAL A 168 7.88 27.60 -9.01
C VAL A 168 7.07 26.96 -10.13
N LYS A 169 5.75 27.17 -10.15
CA LYS A 169 4.86 26.63 -11.18
C LYS A 169 5.20 27.19 -12.57
N ASP A 170 5.48 28.49 -12.65
CA ASP A 170 5.79 29.13 -13.92
C ASP A 170 7.18 28.72 -14.43
N ALA A 171 8.17 28.58 -13.56
CA ALA A 171 9.47 28.00 -13.92
C ALA A 171 9.37 26.56 -14.46
N LEU A 172 8.56 25.70 -13.83
CA LEU A 172 8.36 24.32 -14.31
C LEU A 172 7.66 24.26 -15.68
N LYS A 173 6.79 25.22 -16.00
CA LYS A 173 6.20 25.32 -17.35
C LYS A 173 7.26 25.71 -18.38
N VAL A 174 8.12 26.68 -18.06
CA VAL A 174 9.19 27.14 -18.96
C VAL A 174 10.19 26.03 -19.27
N ILE A 175 10.47 25.17 -18.29
CA ILE A 175 11.32 23.96 -18.45
C ILE A 175 10.64 22.87 -19.33
N GLY A 176 9.35 23.01 -19.65
CA GLY A 176 8.62 22.06 -20.50
C GLY A 176 7.92 20.92 -19.76
N LEU A 177 7.74 21.02 -18.43
CA LEU A 177 7.02 20.03 -17.61
C LEU A 177 5.50 20.29 -17.54
N GLN A 178 4.96 21.17 -18.37
CA GLN A 178 3.54 21.51 -18.38
C GLN A 178 2.65 20.27 -18.57
N ASN A 179 2.97 19.41 -19.55
CA ASN A 179 2.20 18.20 -19.83
C ASN A 179 2.17 17.24 -18.62
N GLU A 180 3.28 17.12 -17.91
CA GLU A 180 3.36 16.28 -16.71
C GLU A 180 2.55 16.86 -15.54
N LEU A 181 2.54 18.19 -15.38
CA LEU A 181 1.72 18.87 -14.37
C LEU A 181 0.22 18.68 -14.64
N GLU A 182 -0.20 18.80 -15.89
CA GLU A 182 -1.60 18.55 -16.30
C GLU A 182 -2.00 17.10 -16.06
N ARG A 183 -1.11 16.15 -16.40
CA ARG A 183 -1.30 14.72 -16.15
C ARG A 183 -1.52 14.40 -14.67
N VAL A 184 -0.79 15.07 -13.78
CA VAL A 184 -0.86 14.85 -12.32
C VAL A 184 -2.04 15.57 -11.67
N LYS A 185 -2.48 16.70 -12.24
CA LYS A 185 -3.66 17.46 -11.79
C LYS A 185 -4.93 16.62 -11.84
N GLU A 186 -5.04 15.70 -12.79
CA GLU A 186 -6.16 14.77 -12.92
C GLU A 186 -6.26 13.85 -11.68
N LYS A 187 -7.38 13.97 -10.94
CA LYS A 187 -7.68 13.13 -9.77
C LYS A 187 -8.88 12.24 -10.08
N LYS A 188 -8.72 10.93 -9.85
CA LYS A 188 -9.81 9.96 -10.00
C LYS A 188 -10.32 9.53 -8.63
N VAL A 189 -11.64 9.32 -8.52
CA VAL A 189 -12.24 8.74 -7.33
C VAL A 189 -11.87 7.25 -7.27
N ARG A 190 -11.38 6.80 -6.11
CA ARG A 190 -10.93 5.41 -5.92
C ARG A 190 -12.11 4.44 -5.96
N ALA A 191 -11.96 3.33 -6.67
CA ALA A 191 -12.96 2.26 -6.64
C ALA A 191 -13.00 1.52 -5.28
N GLY A 192 -14.17 1.02 -4.90
CA GLY A 192 -14.38 0.17 -3.73
C GLY A 192 -14.40 0.89 -2.37
N ARG A 193 -14.26 0.10 -1.28
CA ARG A 193 -14.41 0.55 0.12
C ARG A 193 -13.30 1.47 0.62
N GLY A 194 -12.21 1.64 -0.15
CA GLY A 194 -11.13 2.58 0.19
C GLY A 194 -11.61 4.04 0.28
N LYS A 195 -12.70 4.38 -0.41
CA LYS A 195 -13.33 5.71 -0.34
C LYS A 195 -13.74 6.09 1.08
N ILE A 196 -14.39 5.15 1.78
CA ILE A 196 -14.91 5.34 3.14
C ILE A 196 -13.78 5.33 4.17
N ARG A 197 -12.62 4.73 3.84
CA ARG A 197 -11.45 4.60 4.72
C ARG A 197 -10.45 5.77 4.57
N GLY A 198 -10.93 6.97 4.24
CA GLY A 198 -10.09 8.17 4.10
C GLY A 198 -9.18 8.22 2.87
N ARG A 199 -9.37 7.33 1.87
CA ARG A 199 -8.52 7.25 0.65
C ARG A 199 -9.34 7.50 -0.62
N LYS A 200 -10.15 8.56 -0.60
CA LYS A 200 -11.15 8.87 -1.65
C LYS A 200 -10.53 9.14 -3.02
N TYR A 201 -9.45 9.90 -3.11
CA TYR A 201 -8.84 10.28 -4.38
C TYR A 201 -7.56 9.49 -4.68
N LYS A 202 -7.32 9.23 -5.96
CA LYS A 202 -6.06 8.69 -6.50
C LYS A 202 -5.54 9.69 -7.54
N SER A 203 -4.32 10.17 -7.32
CA SER A 203 -3.56 11.00 -8.27
C SER A 203 -2.37 10.23 -8.82
N LYS A 204 -1.88 10.64 -9.99
CA LYS A 204 -0.60 10.17 -10.54
C LYS A 204 0.57 10.79 -9.76
N LYS A 205 1.75 10.19 -9.84
CA LYS A 205 2.98 10.72 -9.24
C LYS A 205 3.67 11.62 -10.26
N GLY A 206 4.04 12.82 -9.84
CA GLY A 206 4.67 13.83 -10.68
C GLY A 206 6.19 13.88 -10.55
N PRO A 207 6.82 14.97 -11.01
CA PRO A 207 8.26 15.16 -10.92
C PRO A 207 8.70 15.20 -9.46
N LEU A 208 9.90 14.67 -9.21
CA LEU A 208 10.63 14.81 -7.96
C LEU A 208 11.70 15.88 -8.19
N ILE A 209 11.67 16.93 -7.37
CA ILE A 209 12.65 18.02 -7.34
C ILE A 209 13.47 17.85 -6.07
#